data_AF-A0A284QXJ9-F1
#
_entry.id   AF-A0A284QXJ9-F1
#
_cell.length_a   1.000
_cell.length_b   1.000
_cell.length_c   1.000
_cell.angle_alpha   90.00
_cell.angle_beta   90.00
_cell.angle_gamma   90.00
#
_symmetry.space_group_name_H-M   'P 1'
#
loop_
_entity.id
_entity.type
_entity.pdbx_description
1 polymer ?
#
loop_
_entity_poly.entity_id
_entity_poly.type
_entity_poly.pdbx_seq_one_letter_code
_entity_poly.pdbx_strand_id
1 'polypeptide(L)'
;MYKKVDQKIKPVSTTFPEEARVWRTIPRDPLLSLILLLIRPPEFKPTPRLTKERMSELDVNQNEFLWPEEEKLFKHVLKLNEQTLPYEEKDRGTFSQEYFSDYIMPVVAHTPWEFKSIPIPPGIREKVIQFLKSKIEAGVYKASQSSYRSQWFCILKKSGALCLIHDLQPLNKISICDVGLIPEPDEFIEPYGGCQCYTMFDMFWGFDARRVDPKS
;
A
#
# COMPACT_ATOMS: atom_id res chain seq x y z
N MET A 1 -13.27 19.51 -1.79
CA MET A 1 -13.50 20.38 -2.97
C MET A 1 -12.40 20.08 -3.98
N TYR A 2 -12.74 19.56 -5.17
CA TYR A 2 -11.73 19.22 -6.17
C TYR A 2 -11.11 20.52 -6.72
N LYS A 3 -9.78 20.63 -6.66
CA LYS A 3 -9.03 21.81 -7.10
C LYS A 3 -8.26 21.49 -8.38
N LYS A 4 -8.07 22.51 -9.23
CA LYS A 4 -7.23 22.42 -10.42
C LYS A 4 -5.74 22.27 -10.02
N VAL A 5 -4.92 21.76 -10.94
CA VAL A 5 -3.51 21.40 -10.68
C VAL A 5 -2.68 22.59 -10.19
N ASP A 6 -2.94 23.78 -10.72
CA ASP A 6 -2.34 25.06 -10.34
C ASP A 6 -2.63 25.49 -8.90
N GLN A 7 -3.75 25.03 -8.33
CA GLN A 7 -4.17 25.34 -6.97
C GLN A 7 -3.69 24.31 -5.93
N LYS A 8 -2.93 23.29 -6.38
CA LYS A 8 -2.35 22.30 -5.47
C LYS A 8 -1.21 22.93 -4.67
N ILE A 9 -1.26 22.73 -3.36
CA ILE A 9 -0.14 23.05 -2.48
C ILE A 9 0.93 21.98 -2.68
N LYS A 10 2.15 22.43 -2.98
CA LYS A 10 3.32 21.58 -3.21
C LYS A 10 4.27 21.61 -2.00
N PRO A 11 4.99 20.51 -1.75
CA PRO A 11 6.15 20.47 -0.85
C PRO A 11 7.18 21.55 -1.15
N VAL A 12 7.96 21.89 -0.12
CA VAL A 12 9.05 22.86 -0.21
C VAL A 12 10.22 22.25 -0.97
N SER A 13 10.66 22.94 -2.02
CA SER A 13 11.86 22.59 -2.77
C SER A 13 13.09 23.19 -2.06
N THR A 14 13.73 22.41 -1.21
CA THR A 14 14.98 22.76 -0.51
C THR A 14 15.88 21.52 -0.40
N THR A 15 17.08 21.68 0.18
CA THR A 15 18.00 20.57 0.42
C THR A 15 17.34 19.49 1.28
N PHE A 16 17.30 18.27 0.78
CA PHE A 16 16.80 17.13 1.52
C PHE A 16 17.80 16.73 2.63
N PRO A 17 17.37 16.59 3.89
CA PRO A 17 18.27 16.26 4.99
C PRO A 17 18.74 14.80 4.91
N GLU A 18 20.06 14.56 5.02
CA GLU A 18 20.65 13.22 4.93
C GLU A 18 20.18 12.32 6.08
N GLU A 19 19.90 12.88 7.25
CA GLU A 19 19.34 12.14 8.40
C GLU A 19 17.93 11.59 8.15
N ALA A 20 17.17 12.18 7.21
CA ALA A 20 15.85 11.67 6.82
C ALA A 20 15.93 10.67 5.65
N ARG A 21 17.15 10.38 5.16
CA ARG A 21 17.36 9.44 4.06
C ARG A 21 16.85 8.07 4.44
N VAL A 22 16.02 7.52 3.56
CA VAL A 22 15.60 6.12 3.62
C VAL A 22 16.78 5.21 3.29
N TRP A 23 17.14 4.35 4.24
CA TRP A 23 18.06 3.25 3.98
C TRP A 23 17.31 2.09 3.35
N ARG A 24 17.81 1.61 2.21
CA ARG A 24 17.34 0.40 1.54
C ARG A 24 18.48 -0.60 1.51
N THR A 25 18.24 -1.77 2.07
CA THR A 25 19.20 -2.87 2.15
C THR A 25 18.57 -4.15 1.65
N ILE A 26 19.38 -5.01 1.03
CA ILE A 26 18.99 -6.38 0.69
C ILE A 26 19.83 -7.29 1.58
N PRO A 27 19.32 -7.71 2.76
CA PRO A 27 20.12 -8.42 3.75
C PRO A 27 20.56 -9.81 3.28
N ARG A 28 19.76 -10.43 2.40
CA ARG A 28 20.04 -11.73 1.77
C ARG A 28 19.50 -11.74 0.34
N ASP A 29 20.13 -12.51 -0.54
CA ASP A 29 19.60 -12.75 -1.87
C ASP A 29 18.22 -13.42 -1.77
N PRO A 30 17.14 -12.77 -2.26
CA PRO A 30 15.79 -13.30 -2.16
C PRO A 30 15.64 -14.63 -2.94
N LEU A 31 16.44 -14.86 -3.97
CA LEU A 31 16.37 -16.06 -4.81
C LEU A 31 16.79 -17.32 -4.04
N LEU A 32 17.63 -17.18 -3.02
CA LEU A 32 18.07 -18.30 -2.18
C LEU A 32 16.93 -18.89 -1.32
N SER A 33 15.86 -18.13 -1.10
CA SER A 33 14.70 -18.56 -0.31
C SER A 33 13.55 -19.13 -1.14
N LEU A 34 13.71 -19.20 -2.47
CA LEU A 34 12.67 -19.72 -3.36
C LEU A 34 12.42 -21.21 -3.11
N ILE A 35 11.14 -21.56 -3.04
CA ILE A 35 10.70 -22.95 -2.91
C ILE A 35 10.87 -23.63 -4.27
N LEU A 36 11.51 -24.79 -4.29
CA LEU A 36 11.61 -25.61 -5.49
C LEU A 36 10.21 -26.07 -5.92
N LEU A 37 9.86 -25.80 -7.18
CA LEU A 37 8.59 -26.20 -7.74
C LEU A 37 8.62 -27.67 -8.18
N LEU A 38 7.50 -28.37 -7.94
CA LEU A 38 7.32 -29.73 -8.42
C LEU A 38 7.08 -29.73 -9.93
N ILE A 39 7.75 -30.63 -10.65
CA ILE A 39 7.55 -30.84 -12.10
C ILE A 39 6.11 -31.26 -12.41
N ARG A 40 5.47 -31.97 -11.47
CA ARG A 40 4.06 -32.38 -11.55
C ARG A 40 3.32 -31.83 -10.34
N PRO A 41 2.76 -30.61 -10.42
CA PRO A 41 2.08 -30.00 -9.30
C PRO A 41 0.84 -30.84 -8.90
N PRO A 42 0.45 -30.83 -7.62
CA PRO A 42 -0.77 -31.49 -7.18
C PRO A 42 -2.01 -30.71 -7.64
N GLU A 43 -3.17 -31.38 -7.68
CA GLU A 43 -4.45 -30.69 -7.88
C GLU A 43 -4.68 -29.61 -6.83
N PHE A 44 -5.27 -28.50 -7.25
CA PHE A 44 -5.59 -27.41 -6.34
C PHE A 44 -6.56 -27.90 -5.25
N LYS A 45 -6.10 -27.77 -4.01
CA LYS A 45 -6.91 -28.02 -2.82
C LYS A 45 -7.06 -26.71 -2.07
N PRO A 46 -8.30 -26.20 -1.89
CA PRO A 46 -8.56 -24.96 -1.19
C PRO A 46 -7.98 -24.99 0.22
N THR A 47 -7.54 -23.82 0.68
CA THR A 47 -7.08 -23.60 2.05
C THR A 47 -8.04 -22.62 2.72
N PRO A 48 -7.95 -22.43 4.05
CA PRO A 48 -8.74 -21.40 4.73
C PRO A 48 -8.52 -19.98 4.18
N ARG A 49 -7.35 -19.72 3.58
CA ARG A 49 -6.98 -18.40 3.05
C ARG A 49 -7.20 -18.28 1.55
N LEU A 50 -6.83 -19.30 0.77
CA LEU A 50 -7.02 -19.36 -0.67
C LEU A 50 -8.17 -20.32 -0.99
N THR A 51 -9.40 -19.79 -0.93
CA THR A 51 -10.62 -20.55 -1.21
C THR A 51 -10.83 -20.72 -2.72
N LYS A 52 -11.84 -21.49 -3.13
CA LYS A 52 -12.16 -21.65 -4.55
C LYS A 52 -12.61 -20.34 -5.17
N GLU A 53 -13.38 -19.55 -4.42
CA GLU A 53 -13.92 -18.27 -4.83
C GLU A 53 -12.79 -17.27 -5.06
N ARG A 54 -11.89 -17.12 -4.08
CA ARG A 54 -10.71 -16.26 -4.19
C ARG A 54 -9.79 -16.68 -5.34
N MET A 55 -9.59 -17.98 -5.55
CA MET A 55 -8.81 -18.47 -6.68
C MET A 55 -9.47 -18.12 -8.02
N SER A 56 -10.80 -18.16 -8.10
CA SER A 56 -11.54 -17.74 -9.30
C SER A 56 -11.42 -16.24 -9.55
N GLU A 57 -11.34 -15.41 -8.50
CA GLU A 57 -11.17 -13.95 -8.62
C GLU A 57 -9.80 -13.54 -9.17
N LEU A 58 -8.78 -14.40 -9.03
CA LEU A 58 -7.45 -14.15 -9.59
C LEU A 58 -7.40 -14.29 -11.12
N ASP A 59 -8.46 -14.83 -11.74
CA ASP A 59 -8.65 -14.93 -13.19
C ASP A 59 -7.43 -15.50 -13.93
N VAL A 60 -6.83 -16.55 -13.33
CA VAL A 60 -5.67 -17.24 -13.90
C VAL A 60 -6.08 -17.87 -15.22
N ASN A 61 -5.32 -17.60 -16.28
CA ASN A 61 -5.53 -18.14 -17.62
C ASN A 61 -6.83 -17.65 -18.32
N GLN A 62 -7.24 -16.39 -18.11
CA GLN A 62 -8.45 -15.81 -18.70
C GLN A 62 -8.60 -16.03 -20.22
N ASN A 63 -7.49 -16.02 -20.98
CA ASN A 63 -7.48 -16.19 -22.44
C ASN A 63 -7.29 -17.64 -22.90
N GLU A 64 -7.28 -18.61 -21.97
CA GLU A 64 -7.04 -20.05 -22.25
C GLU A 64 -5.71 -20.31 -23.00
N PHE A 65 -4.72 -19.43 -22.82
CA PHE A 65 -3.42 -19.52 -23.47
C PHE A 65 -2.54 -20.63 -22.85
N LEU A 66 -2.60 -20.79 -21.52
CA LEU A 66 -1.82 -21.77 -20.77
C LEU A 66 -2.41 -23.16 -20.89
N TRP A 67 -1.55 -24.18 -20.92
CA TRP A 67 -1.98 -25.57 -20.85
C TRP A 67 -2.52 -25.92 -19.46
N PRO A 68 -3.37 -26.96 -19.34
CA PRO A 68 -3.94 -27.36 -18.05
C PRO A 68 -2.89 -27.61 -16.95
N GLU A 69 -1.74 -28.19 -17.28
CA GLU A 69 -0.65 -28.41 -16.33
C GLU A 69 0.09 -27.12 -15.94
N GLU A 70 0.17 -26.14 -16.83
CA GLU A 70 0.76 -24.82 -16.53
C GLU A 70 -0.16 -24.01 -15.62
N GLU A 71 -1.47 -24.00 -15.90
CA GLU A 71 -2.46 -23.37 -15.03
C GLU A 71 -2.44 -23.99 -13.64
N LYS A 72 -2.29 -25.32 -13.57
CA LYS A 72 -2.14 -26.06 -12.31
C LYS A 72 -0.86 -25.67 -11.57
N LEU A 73 0.25 -25.46 -12.28
CA LEU A 73 1.49 -24.96 -11.71
C LEU A 73 1.30 -23.55 -11.11
N PHE A 74 0.65 -22.64 -11.83
CA PHE A 74 0.35 -21.29 -11.31
C PHE A 74 -0.50 -21.35 -10.03
N LYS A 75 -1.57 -22.16 -10.02
CA LYS A 75 -2.39 -22.38 -8.82
C LYS A 75 -1.56 -22.95 -7.66
N HIS A 76 -0.59 -23.82 -7.95
CA HIS A 76 0.31 -24.35 -6.93
C HIS A 76 1.26 -23.27 -6.37
N VAL A 77 1.84 -22.42 -7.23
CA VAL A 77 2.69 -21.29 -6.82
C VAL A 77 1.92 -20.32 -5.92
N LEU A 78 0.69 -19.95 -6.30
CA LEU A 78 -0.17 -19.08 -5.50
C LEU A 78 -0.49 -19.69 -4.14
N LYS A 79 -0.74 -21.00 -4.10
CA LYS A 79 -0.97 -21.72 -2.85
C LYS A 79 0.27 -21.74 -1.93
N LEU A 80 1.45 -22.00 -2.48
CA LEU A 80 2.69 -21.96 -1.70
C LEU A 80 2.97 -20.58 -1.11
N ASN A 81 2.53 -19.53 -1.81
CA ASN A 81 2.72 -18.14 -1.41
C ASN A 81 1.44 -17.49 -0.84
N GLU A 82 0.46 -18.27 -0.38
CA GLU A 82 -0.85 -17.75 0.01
C GLU A 82 -0.79 -16.69 1.13
N GLN A 83 0.28 -16.70 1.92
CA GLN A 83 0.53 -15.70 2.97
C GLN A 83 0.81 -14.29 2.42
N THR A 84 1.25 -14.20 1.17
CA THR A 84 1.53 -12.93 0.47
C THR A 84 0.29 -12.29 -0.12
N LEU A 85 -0.82 -13.03 -0.21
CA LEU A 85 -2.08 -12.57 -0.79
C LEU A 85 -2.98 -11.99 0.32
N PRO A 86 -3.15 -10.66 0.40
CA PRO A 86 -4.03 -10.03 1.39
C PRO A 86 -5.49 -10.07 0.95
N TYR A 87 -6.41 -10.31 1.89
CA TYR A 87 -7.85 -10.22 1.64
C TYR A 87 -8.58 -9.38 2.68
N GLU A 88 -8.07 -9.35 3.92
CA GLU A 88 -8.63 -8.58 5.02
C GLU A 88 -7.58 -7.65 5.63
N GLU A 89 -7.99 -6.58 6.33
CA GLU A 89 -7.08 -5.61 6.95
C GLU A 89 -6.03 -6.24 7.89
N LYS A 90 -6.36 -7.40 8.49
CA LYS A 90 -5.46 -8.18 9.35
C LYS A 90 -4.34 -8.90 8.59
N ASP A 91 -4.53 -9.13 7.29
CA ASP A 91 -3.56 -9.77 6.41
C ASP A 91 -2.47 -8.78 5.94
N ARG A 92 -2.59 -7.52 6.34
CA ARG A 92 -1.69 -6.44 5.96
C ARG A 92 -0.26 -6.75 6.38
N GLY A 93 0.62 -6.84 5.38
CA GLY A 93 2.07 -6.86 5.60
C GLY A 93 2.61 -5.46 5.95
N THR A 94 3.69 -5.44 6.72
CA THR A 94 4.53 -4.25 6.94
C THR A 94 5.93 -4.57 6.42
N PHE A 95 6.61 -3.61 5.82
CA PHE A 95 7.99 -3.83 5.38
C PHE A 95 8.90 -4.12 6.57
N SER A 96 9.76 -5.12 6.41
CA SER A 96 10.77 -5.46 7.42
C SER A 96 11.78 -4.31 7.56
N GLN A 97 12.11 -3.98 8.80
CA GLN A 97 13.12 -2.97 9.13
C GLN A 97 14.54 -3.39 8.70
N GLU A 98 14.74 -4.68 8.39
CA GLU A 98 15.99 -5.18 7.80
C GLU A 98 16.19 -4.73 6.34
N TYR A 99 15.10 -4.40 5.65
CA TYR A 99 15.12 -3.94 4.25
C TYR A 99 15.01 -2.44 4.14
N PHE A 100 14.21 -1.82 5.01
CA PHE A 100 13.90 -0.39 4.93
C PHE A 100 13.91 0.23 6.32
N SER A 101 14.63 1.34 6.47
CA SER A 101 14.47 2.17 7.67
C SER A 101 13.06 2.78 7.73
N ASP A 102 12.62 3.05 8.96
CA ASP A 102 11.41 3.85 9.21
C ASP A 102 11.55 5.20 8.49
N TYR A 103 10.45 5.68 7.92
CA TYR A 103 10.43 6.91 7.13
C TYR A 103 10.36 8.11 8.05
N ILE A 104 11.37 8.98 8.01
CA ILE A 104 11.36 10.27 8.69
C ILE A 104 10.73 11.29 7.75
N MET A 105 9.74 12.06 8.22
CA MET A 105 9.13 13.13 7.41
C MET A 105 9.93 14.43 7.57
N PRO A 106 10.73 14.85 6.57
CA PRO A 106 11.49 16.07 6.69
C PRO A 106 10.59 17.29 6.53
N VAL A 107 10.71 18.25 7.45
CA VAL A 107 9.91 19.47 7.48
C VAL A 107 10.80 20.68 7.72
N VAL A 108 10.44 21.83 7.13
CA VAL A 108 11.08 23.12 7.47
C VAL A 108 10.58 23.63 8.82
N ALA A 109 11.27 24.60 9.41
CA ALA A 109 10.80 25.27 10.62
C ALA A 109 9.40 25.88 10.41
N HIS A 110 8.46 25.58 11.31
CA HIS A 110 7.07 25.99 11.20
C HIS A 110 6.38 26.00 12.56
N THR A 111 5.15 26.50 12.59
CA THR A 111 4.27 26.44 13.75
C THR A 111 3.25 25.31 13.57
N PRO A 112 3.04 24.45 14.58
CA PRO A 112 1.97 23.46 14.53
C PRO A 112 0.60 24.11 14.31
N TRP A 113 -0.32 23.40 13.67
CA TRP A 113 -1.65 23.90 13.35
C TRP A 113 -2.74 23.15 14.08
N GLU A 114 -3.80 23.87 14.43
CA GLU A 114 -5.02 23.31 14.97
C GLU A 114 -6.20 23.74 14.09
N PHE A 115 -6.72 22.82 13.27
CA PHE A 115 -7.95 23.05 12.52
C PHE A 115 -9.15 22.39 13.20
N LYS A 116 -10.31 23.01 13.11
CA LYS A 116 -11.57 22.40 13.58
C LYS A 116 -11.96 21.23 12.68
N SER A 117 -12.33 20.10 13.28
CA SER A 117 -12.82 18.92 12.55
C SER A 117 -14.10 19.22 11.79
N ILE A 118 -14.23 18.64 10.59
CA ILE A 118 -15.45 18.73 9.78
C ILE A 118 -16.49 17.81 10.43
N PRO A 119 -17.74 18.28 10.66
CA PRO A 119 -18.79 17.44 11.22
C PRO A 119 -19.06 16.21 10.35
N ILE A 120 -19.15 15.04 11.00
CA ILE A 120 -19.49 13.79 10.31
C ILE A 120 -21.01 13.77 10.08
N PRO A 121 -21.48 13.55 8.84
CA PRO A 121 -22.91 13.43 8.57
C PRO A 121 -23.56 12.30 9.39
N PRO A 122 -24.73 12.52 10.01
CA PRO A 122 -25.36 11.53 10.89
C PRO A 122 -25.56 10.16 10.22
N GLY A 123 -25.95 10.12 8.94
CA GLY A 123 -26.23 8.88 8.22
C GLY A 123 -25.03 7.96 7.96
N ILE A 124 -23.79 8.45 8.15
CA ILE A 124 -22.57 7.64 7.98
C ILE A 124 -21.78 7.45 9.28
N ARG A 125 -22.24 8.02 10.40
CA ARG A 125 -21.48 8.11 11.65
C ARG A 125 -21.06 6.75 12.18
N GLU A 126 -21.99 5.81 12.32
CA GLU A 126 -21.71 4.45 12.81
C GLU A 126 -20.70 3.72 11.93
N LYS A 127 -20.82 3.86 10.60
CA LYS A 127 -19.85 3.27 9.65
C LYS A 127 -18.46 3.87 9.83
N VAL A 128 -18.35 5.18 10.02
CA VAL A 128 -17.08 5.86 10.29
C VAL A 128 -16.47 5.38 11.61
N ILE A 129 -17.27 5.23 12.67
CA ILE A 129 -16.80 4.72 13.96
C ILE A 129 -16.26 3.30 13.82
N GLN A 130 -16.99 2.41 13.14
CA GLN A 130 -16.56 1.03 12.91
C GLN A 130 -15.26 0.98 12.09
N PHE A 131 -15.15 1.80 11.05
CA PHE A 131 -13.94 1.93 10.24
C PHE A 131 -12.73 2.42 11.06
N LEU A 132 -12.91 3.42 11.92
CA LEU A 132 -11.83 3.91 12.77
C LEU A 132 -11.37 2.84 13.78
N LYS A 133 -12.31 2.09 14.35
CA LYS A 133 -11.98 0.97 15.26
C LYS A 133 -11.18 -0.11 14.56
N SER A 134 -11.55 -0.52 13.34
CA SER A 134 -10.79 -1.53 12.59
C SER A 134 -9.38 -1.05 12.24
N LYS A 135 -9.20 0.25 11.92
CA LYS A 135 -7.87 0.83 11.69
C LYS A 135 -6.99 0.88 12.95
N ILE A 136 -7.59 1.09 14.13
CA ILE A 136 -6.88 1.03 15.42
C ILE A 136 -6.48 -0.42 15.73
N GLU A 137 -7.40 -1.38 15.57
CA GLU A 137 -7.12 -2.81 15.78
C GLU A 137 -6.03 -3.33 14.84
N ALA A 138 -6.04 -2.90 13.57
CA ALA A 138 -4.99 -3.22 12.60
C ALA A 138 -3.65 -2.50 12.85
N GLY A 139 -3.56 -1.65 13.88
CA GLY A 139 -2.35 -0.89 14.24
C GLY A 139 -1.97 0.23 13.26
N VAL A 140 -2.87 0.63 12.35
CA VAL A 140 -2.66 1.76 11.44
C VAL A 140 -2.80 3.08 12.20
N TYR A 141 -3.77 3.17 13.10
CA TYR A 141 -4.04 4.34 13.92
C TYR A 141 -3.73 4.08 15.39
N LYS A 142 -3.16 5.09 16.04
CA LYS A 142 -2.87 5.10 17.48
C LYS A 142 -3.37 6.40 18.11
N ALA A 143 -3.75 6.35 19.37
CA ALA A 143 -3.97 7.56 20.15
C ALA A 143 -2.64 8.34 20.24
N SER A 144 -2.72 9.67 20.15
CA SER A 144 -1.55 10.54 20.27
C SER A 144 -1.94 11.83 20.98
N GLN A 145 -0.95 12.44 21.63
CA GLN A 145 -1.01 13.80 22.14
C GLN A 145 -0.09 14.64 21.26
N SER A 146 -0.67 15.49 20.43
CA SER A 146 0.06 16.22 19.38
C SER A 146 -0.39 17.67 19.32
N SER A 147 0.53 18.56 18.94
CA SER A 147 0.23 19.97 18.63
C SER A 147 -0.36 20.16 17.23
N TYR A 148 -0.48 19.09 16.44
CA TYR A 148 -1.07 19.10 15.10
C TYR A 148 -2.48 18.52 15.11
N ARG A 149 -3.41 19.22 14.45
CA ARG A 149 -4.75 18.70 14.13
C ARG A 149 -5.17 19.14 12.73
N SER A 150 -5.07 18.23 11.78
CA SER A 150 -5.57 18.43 10.40
C SER A 150 -7.07 18.14 10.29
N GLN A 151 -7.74 18.78 9.33
CA GLN A 151 -9.10 18.42 8.99
C GLN A 151 -9.13 17.08 8.28
N TRP A 152 -10.23 16.35 8.41
CA TRP A 152 -10.50 15.16 7.64
C TRP A 152 -12.00 15.02 7.42
N PHE A 153 -12.38 14.27 6.39
CA PHE A 153 -13.76 13.99 6.07
C PHE A 153 -13.86 12.64 5.37
N CYS A 154 -15.08 12.10 5.25
CA CYS A 154 -15.32 10.81 4.61
C CYS A 154 -16.14 10.97 3.34
N ILE A 155 -15.83 10.17 2.33
CA ILE A 155 -16.61 9.99 1.10
C ILE A 155 -17.08 8.54 1.04
N LEU A 156 -18.33 8.32 0.62
CA LEU A 156 -18.81 7.00 0.22
C LEU A 156 -18.48 6.77 -1.25
N LYS A 157 -17.74 5.70 -1.56
CA LYS A 157 -17.55 5.22 -2.93
C LYS A 157 -18.87 4.66 -3.47
N LYS A 158 -18.97 4.54 -4.81
CA LYS A 158 -20.12 3.90 -5.47
C LYS A 158 -20.38 2.46 -4.99
N SER A 159 -19.34 1.76 -4.57
CA SER A 159 -19.42 0.42 -3.97
C SER A 159 -20.01 0.40 -2.55
N GLY A 160 -20.30 1.56 -1.95
CA GLY A 160 -20.73 1.67 -0.56
C GLY A 160 -19.58 1.67 0.46
N ALA A 161 -18.34 1.47 0.00
CA ALA A 161 -17.15 1.53 0.84
C ALA A 161 -16.84 2.96 1.28
N LEU A 162 -16.44 3.12 2.54
CA LEU A 162 -16.05 4.41 3.12
C LEU A 162 -14.58 4.73 2.76
N CYS A 163 -14.32 5.96 2.36
CA CYS A 163 -12.97 6.48 2.14
C CYS A 163 -12.76 7.70 3.03
N LEU A 164 -11.84 7.59 3.99
CA LEU A 164 -11.45 8.69 4.87
C LEU A 164 -10.32 9.49 4.20
N ILE A 165 -10.49 10.80 4.16
CA ILE A 165 -9.58 11.74 3.49
C ILE A 165 -9.08 12.73 4.54
N HIS A 166 -7.77 12.74 4.76
CA HIS A 166 -7.08 13.75 5.56
C HIS A 166 -6.72 14.95 4.68
N ASP A 167 -7.05 16.15 5.13
CA ASP A 167 -6.57 17.37 4.50
C ASP A 167 -5.12 17.63 4.93
N LEU A 168 -4.19 17.04 4.19
CA LEU A 168 -2.76 17.17 4.40
C LEU A 168 -2.15 18.39 3.68
N GLN A 169 -2.97 19.31 3.16
CA GLN A 169 -2.48 20.56 2.57
C GLN A 169 -1.54 21.35 3.51
N PRO A 170 -1.83 21.51 4.81
CA PRO A 170 -0.92 22.20 5.73
C PRO A 170 0.42 21.48 5.87
N LEU A 171 0.40 20.15 5.93
CA LEU A 171 1.60 19.32 6.01
C LEU A 171 2.42 19.42 4.72
N ASN A 172 1.76 19.40 3.56
CA ASN A 172 2.41 19.58 2.28
C ASN A 172 3.07 20.97 2.13
N LYS A 173 2.67 22.01 2.86
CA LYS A 173 3.35 23.33 2.79
C LYS A 173 4.71 23.33 3.44
N ILE A 174 4.94 22.41 4.38
CA ILE A 174 6.12 22.41 5.23
C ILE A 174 7.03 21.22 4.95
N SER A 175 6.51 20.16 4.32
CA SER A 175 7.30 18.98 4.00
C SER A 175 8.33 19.33 2.93
N ILE A 176 9.54 18.81 3.10
CA ILE A 176 10.62 18.94 2.12
C ILE A 176 10.40 17.91 1.03
N CYS A 177 10.48 18.34 -0.23
CA CYS A 177 10.27 17.47 -1.38
C CYS A 177 11.46 16.50 -1.54
N ASP A 178 11.18 15.20 -1.59
CA ASP A 178 12.08 14.24 -2.22
C ASP A 178 11.91 14.38 -3.75
N VAL A 179 13.02 14.43 -4.48
CA VAL A 179 13.07 14.55 -5.94
C VAL A 179 13.33 13.22 -6.63
N GLY A 180 13.19 12.11 -5.90
CA GLY A 180 13.17 10.77 -6.47
C GLY A 180 12.19 10.66 -7.64
N LEU A 181 12.71 10.35 -8.83
CA LEU A 181 11.90 10.16 -10.02
C LEU A 181 11.32 8.74 -10.05
N ILE A 182 10.06 8.65 -10.45
CA ILE A 182 9.47 7.38 -10.86
C ILE A 182 10.14 6.99 -12.19
N PRO A 183 10.51 5.71 -12.40
CA PRO A 183 11.03 5.25 -13.68
C PRO A 183 10.07 5.57 -14.83
N GLU A 184 10.59 5.89 -16.01
CA GLU A 184 9.75 6.11 -17.17
C GLU A 184 9.06 4.79 -17.56
N PRO A 185 7.73 4.77 -17.76
CA PRO A 185 6.99 3.52 -17.98
C PRO A 185 7.50 2.71 -19.16
N ASP A 186 7.83 3.36 -20.27
CA ASP A 186 8.29 2.67 -21.49
C ASP A 186 9.65 2.01 -21.26
N GLU A 187 10.60 2.72 -20.64
CA GLU A 187 11.91 2.17 -20.26
C GLU A 187 11.78 1.03 -19.25
N PHE A 188 10.80 1.11 -18.34
CA PHE A 188 10.54 0.05 -17.37
C PHE A 188 9.97 -1.21 -18.05
N ILE A 189 9.12 -1.07 -19.06
CA ILE A 189 8.43 -2.19 -19.71
C ILE A 189 9.29 -2.85 -20.79
N GLU A 190 10.16 -2.11 -21.48
CA GLU A 190 10.96 -2.58 -22.61
C GLU A 190 11.71 -3.90 -22.37
N PRO A 191 12.39 -4.14 -21.21
CA PRO A 191 13.10 -5.39 -20.96
C PRO A 191 12.18 -6.63 -20.90
N TYR A 192 10.88 -6.43 -20.71
CA TYR A 192 9.88 -7.49 -20.68
C TYR A 192 9.25 -7.74 -22.06
N GLY A 193 9.72 -7.06 -23.11
CA GLY A 193 9.29 -7.29 -24.48
C GLY A 193 9.58 -8.72 -24.94
N GLY A 194 8.58 -9.38 -25.52
CA GLY A 194 8.70 -10.76 -26.02
C GLY A 194 8.43 -11.86 -24.98
N CYS A 195 8.17 -11.51 -23.72
CA CYS A 195 7.61 -12.45 -22.76
C CYS A 195 6.22 -12.93 -23.21
N GLN A 196 5.98 -14.23 -23.14
CA GLN A 196 4.70 -14.83 -23.55
C GLN A 196 3.63 -14.72 -22.45
N CYS A 197 4.06 -14.63 -21.20
CA CYS A 197 3.19 -14.58 -20.03
C CYS A 197 3.56 -13.39 -19.17
N TYR A 198 2.55 -12.61 -18.78
CA TYR A 198 2.69 -11.50 -17.85
C TYR A 198 1.81 -11.75 -16.63
N THR A 199 2.32 -11.40 -15.46
CA THR A 199 1.53 -11.39 -14.22
C THR A 199 1.71 -10.04 -13.58
N MET A 200 0.59 -9.35 -13.32
CA MET A 200 0.58 -8.06 -12.67
C MET A 200 0.00 -8.22 -11.27
N PHE A 201 0.72 -7.70 -10.27
CA PHE A 201 0.25 -7.62 -8.90
C PHE A 201 0.21 -6.15 -8.49
N ASP A 202 -0.83 -5.80 -7.74
CA ASP A 202 -0.91 -4.50 -7.07
C ASP A 202 -0.76 -4.69 -5.55
N MET A 203 -0.11 -3.72 -4.91
CA MET A 203 0.02 -3.72 -3.45
C MET A 203 -1.21 -3.10 -2.82
N PHE A 204 -2.05 -3.94 -2.20
CA PHE A 204 -3.32 -3.53 -1.58
C PHE A 204 -3.18 -2.37 -0.56
N TRP A 205 -2.06 -2.29 0.16
CA TRP A 205 -1.75 -1.21 1.13
C TRP A 205 -0.34 -0.63 0.92
N GLY A 206 0.02 -0.29 -0.32
CA GLY A 206 1.39 0.14 -0.66
C GLY A 206 2.01 1.18 0.29
N PHE A 207 1.30 2.28 0.59
CA PHE A 207 1.81 3.31 1.50
C PHE A 207 1.77 2.91 2.98
N ASP A 208 0.68 2.28 3.42
CA ASP A 208 0.48 1.90 4.83
C ASP A 208 1.40 0.75 5.27
N ALA A 209 2.06 0.05 4.33
CA ALA A 209 3.08 -0.96 4.62
C ALA A 209 4.38 -0.36 5.15
N ARG A 210 4.58 0.96 4.99
CA ARG A 210 5.78 1.65 5.46
C ARG A 210 5.56 2.27 6.84
N ARG A 211 6.51 2.04 7.73
CA ARG A 211 6.51 2.65 9.07
C ARG A 211 7.03 4.07 9.00
N VAL A 212 6.42 4.94 9.79
CA VAL A 212 6.87 6.32 10.00
C VAL A 212 7.65 6.37 11.31
N ASP A 213 8.81 7.02 11.27
CA ASP A 213 9.68 7.18 12.43
C ASP A 213 8.99 8.08 13.49
N PRO A 214 9.04 7.74 14.78
CA PRO A 214 8.43 8.53 15.86
C PRO A 214 8.90 9.99 15.97
N LYS A 215 10.03 10.36 15.35
CA LYS A 215 10.52 11.75 15.29
C LYS A 215 9.77 12.62 14.28
N SER A 216 8.99 12.02 13.40
CA SER A 216 8.18 12.71 12.38
C SER A 216 6.95 13.41 12.96
#